data_AF-A0A5D0W0P0-F1
#
_entry.id   AF-A0A5D0W0P0-F1
#
_cell.length_a   1.000
_cell.length_b   1.000
_cell.length_c   1.000
_cell.angle_alpha   90.00
_cell.angle_beta   90.00
_cell.angle_gamma   90.00
#
_symmetry.space_group_name_H-M   'P 1'
#
loop_
_entity.id
_entity.type
_entity.pdbx_description
1 polymer ?
#
loop_
_entity_poly.entity_id
_entity_poly.type
_entity_poly.pdbx_seq_one_letter_code
_entity_poly.pdbx_strand_id
1 'polypeptide(L)'
;TCGDVPSYPYLNKNEQRYATLCGRDTVQYENASITHDILVQFLKQHQLNYRSNSYMVMFEFKGHRIVAFKGGRFLIHGMTRTSDATHLMNLLFG
;
A
#
# COMPACT_ATOMS: atom_id res chain seq x y z
N THR A 1 17.16 -14.26 -32.78
CA THR A 1 16.40 -14.82 -33.90
C THR A 1 17.18 -15.78 -34.73
N CYS A 2 17.56 -16.97 -34.27
CA CYS A 2 18.28 -17.86 -35.19
C CYS A 2 17.65 -19.25 -35.21
N GLY A 3 16.44 -19.29 -35.76
CA GLY A 3 15.74 -20.49 -36.19
C GLY A 3 14.53 -20.08 -37.02
N ASP A 4 14.24 -20.80 -38.09
CA ASP A 4 13.30 -20.41 -39.17
C ASP A 4 11.84 -20.12 -38.72
N VAL A 5 11.47 -20.44 -37.47
CA VAL A 5 10.16 -20.08 -36.91
C VAL A 5 10.30 -19.53 -35.49
N PRO A 6 10.63 -18.25 -35.31
CA PRO A 6 10.73 -17.66 -33.99
C PRO A 6 9.35 -17.23 -33.46
N SER A 7 8.92 -17.82 -32.35
CA SER A 7 7.70 -17.43 -31.63
C SER A 7 8.05 -16.45 -30.50
N TYR A 8 7.44 -15.25 -30.51
CA TYR A 8 7.61 -14.21 -29.50
C TYR A 8 6.28 -13.91 -28.79
N PRO A 9 5.86 -14.77 -27.84
CA PRO A 9 4.57 -14.66 -27.16
C PRO A 9 4.42 -13.43 -26.26
N TYR A 10 5.51 -12.74 -25.92
CA TYR A 10 5.52 -11.56 -25.04
C TYR A 10 5.15 -10.24 -25.75
N LEU A 11 4.97 -10.25 -27.08
CA LEU A 11 4.78 -9.03 -27.89
C LEU A 11 3.30 -8.67 -28.16
N ASN A 12 2.35 -9.56 -27.86
CA ASN A 12 0.92 -9.40 -28.17
C ASN A 12 0.05 -9.11 -26.94
N LYS A 13 0.42 -8.02 -26.25
CA LYS A 13 -0.42 -6.97 -25.62
C LYS A 13 -1.84 -7.30 -25.14
N ASN A 14 -2.05 -7.02 -23.85
CA ASN A 14 -3.00 -5.98 -23.43
C ASN A 14 -2.31 -5.12 -22.36
N GLU A 15 -1.59 -4.11 -22.83
CA GLU A 15 -0.73 -3.26 -22.00
C GLU A 15 -1.55 -2.17 -21.29
N GLN A 16 -1.78 -2.33 -19.98
CA GLN A 16 -1.88 -1.16 -19.10
C GLN A 16 -0.45 -0.70 -18.76
N ARG A 17 0.06 0.30 -19.50
CA ARG A 17 1.34 0.95 -19.19
C ARG A 17 1.13 2.08 -18.18
N TYR A 18 1.62 1.93 -16.95
CA TYR A 18 1.85 3.08 -16.07
C TYR A 18 3.16 2.97 -15.27
N ALA A 19 3.99 4.00 -15.49
CA ALA A 19 5.12 4.63 -14.79
C ALA A 19 5.92 3.99 -13.63
N THR A 20 7.17 4.47 -13.54
CA THR A 20 8.23 4.23 -12.54
C THR A 20 7.77 4.31 -11.08
N LEU A 21 8.10 3.27 -10.30
CA LEU A 21 7.99 3.25 -8.84
C LEU A 21 9.21 3.96 -8.21
N CYS A 22 9.06 5.24 -7.87
CA CYS A 22 9.98 5.97 -7.01
C CYS A 22 9.45 6.01 -5.57
N GLY A 23 9.43 4.85 -4.92
CA GLY A 23 9.20 4.70 -3.49
C GLY A 23 10.46 4.16 -2.81
N ARG A 24 11.55 4.94 -2.80
CA ARG A 24 12.78 4.52 -2.09
C ARG A 24 12.52 4.34 -0.59
N ASP A 25 11.57 5.11 -0.06
CA ASP A 25 11.23 5.17 1.36
C ASP A 25 9.75 4.77 1.53
N THR A 26 9.38 3.55 1.15
CA THR A 26 8.05 3.01 1.46
C THR A 26 8.16 1.59 1.99
N VAL A 27 7.55 1.33 3.14
CA VAL A 27 7.45 -0.01 3.72
C VAL A 27 6.03 -0.52 3.54
N GLN A 28 5.92 -1.79 3.14
CA GLN A 28 4.66 -2.52 3.15
C GLN A 28 4.52 -3.29 4.47
N TYR A 29 3.34 -3.17 5.09
CA TYR A 29 2.93 -3.93 6.26
C TYR A 29 1.61 -4.65 5.95
N GLU A 30 1.45 -5.88 6.41
CA GLU A 30 0.23 -6.67 6.15
C GLU A 30 -0.40 -7.14 7.46
N ASN A 31 -1.70 -6.89 7.59
CA ASN A 31 -2.52 -7.37 8.68
C ASN A 31 -3.96 -7.57 8.20
N ALA A 32 -4.31 -8.82 7.89
CA ALA A 32 -5.62 -9.19 7.37
C ALA A 32 -6.77 -9.00 8.38
N SER A 33 -6.47 -8.91 9.67
CA SER A 33 -7.47 -8.69 10.72
C SER A 33 -8.01 -7.26 10.72
N ILE A 34 -7.25 -6.31 10.16
CA ILE A 34 -7.67 -4.90 10.06
C ILE A 34 -8.45 -4.72 8.77
N THR A 35 -9.76 -4.88 8.86
CA THR A 35 -10.66 -4.64 7.73
C THR A 35 -10.83 -3.13 7.50
N HIS A 36 -11.29 -2.79 6.29
CA HIS A 36 -11.58 -1.40 5.92
C HIS A 36 -12.55 -0.73 6.91
N ASP A 37 -13.58 -1.43 7.35
CA ASP A 37 -14.59 -0.88 8.25
C ASP A 37 -14.01 -0.59 9.64
N ILE A 38 -13.27 -1.55 10.20
CA ILE A 38 -12.57 -1.40 11.48
C ILE A 38 -11.63 -0.19 11.42
N LEU A 39 -10.86 -0.04 10.35
CA LEU A 39 -9.94 1.08 10.19
C LEU A 39 -10.68 2.42 10.13
N VAL A 40 -11.77 2.52 9.36
CA VAL A 40 -12.54 3.77 9.25
C VAL A 40 -13.18 4.13 10.59
N GLN A 41 -13.74 3.15 11.31
CA GLN A 41 -14.29 3.37 12.65
C GLN A 41 -13.21 3.86 13.62
N PHE A 42 -12.03 3.21 13.61
CA PHE A 42 -10.88 3.62 14.41
C PHE A 42 -10.46 5.06 14.12
N LEU A 43 -10.28 5.43 12.84
CA LEU A 43 -9.86 6.78 12.45
C LEU A 43 -10.88 7.84 12.88
N LYS A 44 -12.18 7.54 12.78
CA LYS A 44 -13.25 8.43 13.29
C LYS A 44 -13.18 8.60 14.81
N GLN A 45 -13.02 7.51 15.56
CA GLN A 45 -12.94 7.54 17.01
C GLN A 45 -11.76 8.38 17.50
N HIS A 46 -10.62 8.27 16.82
CA HIS A 46 -9.40 9.03 17.12
C HIS A 46 -9.35 10.41 16.45
N GLN A 47 -10.43 10.84 15.78
CA GLN A 47 -10.54 12.15 15.10
C GLN A 47 -9.39 12.42 14.12
N LEU A 48 -8.87 11.35 13.50
CA LEU A 48 -7.82 11.44 12.49
C LEU A 48 -8.46 11.81 11.15
N ASN A 49 -7.91 12.81 10.49
CA ASN A 49 -8.33 13.15 9.15
C ASN A 49 -7.93 12.04 8.17
N TYR A 50 -8.90 11.56 7.39
CA TYR A 50 -8.67 10.51 6.42
C TYR A 50 -9.47 10.77 5.13
N ARG A 51 -8.98 10.16 4.04
CA ARG A 51 -9.69 10.06 2.76
C ARG A 51 -9.93 8.58 2.49
N SER A 52 -11.17 8.21 2.20
CA SER A 52 -11.53 6.82 1.92
C SER A 52 -12.27 6.70 0.60
N ASN A 53 -12.08 5.58 -0.09
CA ASN A 53 -12.89 5.12 -1.21
C ASN A 53 -13.12 3.60 -1.10
N SER A 54 -13.82 3.01 -2.08
CA SER A 54 -14.18 1.59 -2.07
C SER A 54 -12.98 0.60 -2.07
N TYR A 55 -11.76 1.08 -2.32
CA TYR A 55 -10.56 0.26 -2.48
C TYR A 55 -9.49 0.54 -1.41
N MET A 56 -9.40 1.79 -0.92
CA MET A 56 -8.35 2.23 0.01
C MET A 56 -8.80 3.31 0.98
N VAL A 57 -8.11 3.37 2.12
CA VAL A 57 -8.14 4.46 3.09
C VAL A 57 -6.76 5.08 3.18
N MET A 58 -6.70 6.40 3.20
CA MET A 58 -5.48 7.17 3.28
C MET A 58 -5.57 8.15 4.43
N PHE A 59 -4.57 8.17 5.28
CA PHE A 59 -4.50 9.06 6.43
C PHE A 59 -3.03 9.39 6.77
N GLU A 60 -2.84 10.33 7.68
CA GLU A 60 -1.52 10.69 8.19
C GLU A 60 -1.43 10.34 9.67
N PHE A 61 -0.30 9.74 10.06
CA PHE A 61 -0.01 9.42 11.45
C PHE A 61 1.46 9.67 11.75
N LYS A 62 1.74 10.50 12.77
CA LYS A 62 3.09 10.92 13.17
C LYS A 62 3.97 11.42 12.00
N GLY A 63 3.38 12.18 11.08
CA GLY A 63 4.09 12.72 9.90
C GLY A 63 4.33 11.73 8.77
N HIS A 64 3.82 10.49 8.89
CA HIS A 64 3.87 9.50 7.83
C HIS A 64 2.51 9.35 7.15
N ARG A 65 2.51 9.38 5.82
CA ARG A 65 1.33 9.07 5.02
C ARG A 65 1.16 7.55 4.94
N ILE A 66 0.01 7.07 5.39
CA ILE A 66 -0.34 5.65 5.39
C ILE A 66 -1.48 5.42 4.41
N VAL A 67 -1.33 4.41 3.54
CA VAL A 67 -2.36 3.96 2.61
C VAL A 67 -2.71 2.53 2.93
N ALA A 68 -3.94 2.30 3.41
CA ALA A 68 -4.48 0.99 3.72
C ALA A 68 -5.39 0.50 2.58
N PHE A 69 -5.13 -0.68 2.06
CA PHE A 69 -5.96 -1.34 1.06
C PHE A 69 -6.94 -2.30 1.72
N LYS A 70 -8.09 -2.53 1.06
CA LYS A 70 -9.14 -3.43 1.55
C LYS A 70 -8.65 -4.85 1.94
N GLY A 71 -7.54 -5.32 1.35
CA GLY A 71 -6.93 -6.61 1.67
C GLY A 71 -6.01 -6.64 2.91
N GLY A 72 -6.06 -5.63 3.78
CA GLY A 72 -5.22 -5.57 4.98
C GLY A 72 -3.76 -5.19 4.71
N ARG A 73 -3.44 -4.73 3.49
CA ARG A 73 -2.10 -4.23 3.13
C ARG A 73 -2.01 -2.74 3.42
N PHE A 74 -0.92 -2.32 4.03
CA PHE A 74 -0.62 -0.94 4.37
C PHE A 74 0.68 -0.54 3.69
N LEU A 75 0.69 0.63 3.07
CA LEU A 75 1.90 1.28 2.56
C LEU A 75 2.19 2.50 3.43
N ILE A 76 3.39 2.56 4.00
CA ILE A 76 3.84 3.64 4.87
C ILE A 76 4.92 4.41 4.11
N HIS A 77 4.63 5.65 3.74
CA HIS A 77 5.58 6.52 3.04
C HIS A 77 6.55 7.23 4.01
N GLY A 78 7.74 7.53 3.52
CA GLY A 78 8.81 8.20 4.28
C GLY A 78 9.53 7.27 5.25
N MET A 79 9.54 5.96 4.98
CA MET A 79 10.13 4.96 5.86
C MET A 79 10.95 3.94 5.08
N THR A 80 12.15 3.63 5.58
CA THR A 80 13.10 2.70 4.93
C THR A 80 13.30 1.40 5.71
N ARG A 81 13.07 1.42 7.03
CA ARG A 81 13.26 0.26 7.90
C ARG A 81 11.92 -0.38 8.26
N THR A 82 11.84 -1.69 8.09
CA THR A 82 10.66 -2.48 8.45
C THR A 82 10.40 -2.50 9.97
N SER A 83 11.44 -2.42 10.79
CA SER A 83 11.33 -2.33 12.25
C SER A 83 10.53 -1.10 12.70
N ASP A 84 10.81 0.04 12.07
CA ASP A 84 10.20 1.33 12.41
C ASP A 84 8.73 1.33 11.99
N ALA A 85 8.41 0.68 10.87
CA ALA A 85 7.06 0.49 10.38
C ALA A 85 6.24 -0.35 11.36
N THR A 86 6.79 -1.48 11.82
CA THR A 86 6.15 -2.32 12.83
C THR A 86 5.90 -1.54 14.12
N HIS A 87 6.88 -0.75 14.57
CA HIS A 87 6.72 0.08 15.76
C HIS A 87 5.63 1.16 15.57
N LEU A 88 5.60 1.83 14.41
CA LEU A 88 4.55 2.81 14.08
C LEU A 88 3.15 2.17 14.06
N MET A 89 3.02 0.98 13.48
CA MET A 89 1.75 0.25 13.41
C MET A 89 1.31 -0.26 14.78
N ASN A 90 2.24 -0.72 15.62
CA ASN A 90 1.94 -1.08 17.01
C ASN A 90 1.51 0.13 17.83
N LEU A 91 2.09 1.31 17.60
CA LEU A 91 1.65 2.55 18.25
C LEU A 91 0.28 3.04 17.74
N LEU A 92 -0.09 2.66 16.51
CA LEU A 92 -1.36 3.04 15.92
C LEU A 92 -2.50 2.13 16.40
N PHE A 93 -2.26 0.81 16.50
CA PHE A 93 -3.30 -0.18 16.80
C PHE A 93 -3.18 -0.84 18.19
N GLY A 94 -2.12 -0.54 18.94
CA GLY A 94 -1.88 -1.05 20.29
C GLY A 94 -2.47 -0.20 21.39
#